data_AF-A0A2H1FFY9-F1
#
_entry.id   AF-A0A2H1FFY9-F1
#
_cell.length_a   1.000
_cell.length_b   1.000
_cell.length_c   1.000
_cell.angle_alpha   90.00
_cell.angle_beta   90.00
_cell.angle_gamma   90.00
#
_symmetry.space_group_name_H-M   'P 1'
#
loop_
_entity.id
_entity.type
_entity.pdbx_description
1 polymer ?
#
loop_
_entity_poly.entity_id
_entity_poly.type
_entity_poly.pdbx_seq_one_letter_code
_entity_poly.pdbx_strand_id
1 'polypeptide(L)'
;MMLDYSLKYNDLAFTDDLISLESTRKKLDVLKAIANLTRYMDIRYDSYFHDEFTHWLKRKEIKWTTKSTVNNYSLSNRIKLEDVLDSIKKLPYKHKIFSLFVLVSGLRTEEALRAFNNHTVLCNDGIMELFWDRGTKKSNAVYCHPLLHNKIDFKTSKAVYTFLNKRILGYEIRFLRKLNFTINSGKVDPLLAEFMQGRRGNISQKHYFLPSMYEHKNKWLEAWNLIIRDVGGDW
;
A
#
# COMPACT_ATOMS: atom_id res chain seq x y z
N MET A 1 23.50 11.07 -16.48
CA MET A 1 23.55 9.83 -15.66
C MET A 1 22.89 8.64 -16.36
N MET A 2 21.56 8.62 -16.58
CA MET A 2 20.91 7.47 -17.27
C MET A 2 21.26 7.38 -18.75
N LEU A 3 21.41 8.51 -19.45
CA LEU A 3 21.86 8.56 -20.84
C LEU A 3 23.28 7.99 -21.00
N ASP A 4 24.20 8.38 -20.13
CA ASP A 4 25.59 7.87 -20.13
C ASP A 4 25.63 6.36 -19.90
N TYR A 5 24.76 5.84 -19.03
CA TYR A 5 24.60 4.39 -18.84
C TYR A 5 24.01 3.71 -20.09
N SER A 6 23.02 4.31 -20.74
CA SER A 6 22.47 3.76 -21.98
C SER A 6 23.50 3.74 -23.10
N LEU A 7 24.36 4.75 -23.20
CA LEU A 7 25.46 4.78 -24.17
C LEU A 7 26.59 3.80 -23.83
N LYS A 8 26.87 3.60 -22.54
CA LYS A 8 27.95 2.72 -22.07
C LYS A 8 27.61 1.23 -22.08
N TYR A 9 26.33 0.89 -21.96
CA TYR A 9 25.87 -0.49 -21.74
C TYR A 9 24.78 -0.93 -22.74
N ASN A 10 24.64 -0.25 -23.90
CA ASN A 10 23.65 -0.65 -24.91
C ASN A 10 23.95 -2.03 -25.52
N ASP A 11 25.23 -2.36 -25.63
CA ASP A 11 25.78 -3.61 -26.13
C ASP A 11 25.35 -4.82 -25.30
N LEU A 12 25.03 -4.60 -24.02
CA LEU A 12 24.56 -5.65 -23.12
C LEU A 12 23.09 -6.07 -23.39
N ALA A 13 22.33 -5.34 -24.21
CA ALA A 13 20.94 -5.70 -24.49
C ALA A 13 20.84 -7.10 -25.13
N PHE A 14 20.00 -7.97 -24.57
CA PHE A 14 19.76 -9.35 -25.04
C PHE A 14 20.97 -10.30 -25.01
N THR A 15 22.01 -9.98 -24.23
CA THR A 15 23.25 -10.80 -24.16
C THR A 15 23.30 -11.69 -22.92
N ASP A 16 24.07 -12.78 -22.99
CA ASP A 16 24.37 -13.61 -21.82
C ASP A 16 25.29 -12.89 -20.80
N ASP A 17 26.03 -11.87 -21.22
CA ASP A 17 26.83 -11.02 -20.33
C ASP A 17 25.94 -10.25 -19.35
N LEU A 18 24.80 -9.73 -19.82
CA LEU A 18 23.80 -9.09 -18.96
C LEU A 18 23.20 -10.07 -17.94
N ILE A 19 23.05 -11.35 -18.31
CA ILE A 19 22.58 -12.40 -17.39
C ILE A 19 23.63 -12.62 -16.30
N SER A 20 24.89 -12.74 -16.71
CA SER A 20 26.03 -13.10 -15.86
C SER A 20 26.45 -12.01 -14.88
N LEU A 21 26.01 -10.76 -15.07
CA LEU A 21 26.24 -9.69 -14.10
C LEU A 21 25.71 -10.07 -12.71
N GLU A 22 26.50 -9.79 -11.67
CA GLU A 22 26.04 -9.96 -10.29
C GLU A 22 24.80 -9.10 -9.99
N SER A 23 23.92 -9.61 -9.14
CA SER A 23 22.66 -8.96 -8.73
C SER A 23 22.91 -7.77 -7.80
N THR A 24 23.53 -6.73 -8.34
CA THR A 24 23.96 -5.52 -7.64
C THR A 24 23.11 -4.31 -8.05
N ARG A 25 23.25 -3.20 -7.31
CA ARG A 25 22.62 -1.93 -7.69
C ARG A 25 23.03 -1.48 -9.10
N LYS A 26 24.28 -1.74 -9.47
CA LYS A 26 24.82 -1.45 -10.81
C LYS A 26 24.06 -2.23 -11.90
N LYS A 27 23.81 -3.53 -11.73
CA LYS A 27 23.00 -4.33 -12.67
C LYS A 27 21.59 -3.76 -12.84
N LEU A 28 20.95 -3.29 -11.77
CA LEU A 28 19.64 -2.65 -11.88
C LEU A 28 19.67 -1.36 -12.70
N ASP A 29 20.69 -0.54 -12.50
CA ASP A 29 20.80 0.73 -13.21
C ASP A 29 21.17 0.49 -14.70
N VAL A 30 21.94 -0.55 -15.02
CA VAL A 30 22.14 -1.07 -16.39
C VAL A 30 20.82 -1.53 -17.01
N LEU A 31 20.04 -2.38 -16.33
CA LEU A 31 18.74 -2.87 -16.82
C LEU A 31 17.78 -1.72 -17.12
N LYS A 32 17.71 -0.70 -16.25
CA LYS A 32 16.87 0.48 -16.47
C LYS A 32 17.35 1.30 -17.67
N ALA A 33 18.66 1.40 -17.86
CA ALA A 33 19.24 2.16 -18.96
C ALA A 33 18.92 1.50 -20.31
N ILE A 34 19.03 0.16 -20.37
CA ILE A 34 18.64 -0.61 -21.55
C ILE A 34 17.13 -0.52 -21.79
N ALA A 35 16.30 -0.69 -20.75
CA ALA A 35 14.84 -0.56 -20.88
C ALA A 35 14.38 0.83 -21.34
N ASN A 36 15.06 1.90 -20.92
CA ASN A 36 14.77 3.25 -21.41
C ASN A 36 15.23 3.42 -22.87
N LEU A 37 16.37 2.83 -23.23
CA LEU A 37 16.84 2.85 -24.61
C LEU A 37 15.86 2.12 -25.53
N THR A 38 15.40 0.93 -25.16
CA THR A 38 14.42 0.18 -25.97
C THR A 38 13.11 0.96 -26.12
N ARG A 39 12.61 1.61 -25.06
CA ARG A 39 11.41 2.49 -25.17
C ARG A 39 11.63 3.67 -26.11
N TYR A 40 12.81 4.27 -26.08
CA TYR A 40 13.14 5.36 -26.99
C TYR A 40 13.14 4.87 -28.44
N MET A 41 13.69 3.68 -28.70
CA MET A 41 13.67 3.06 -30.03
C MET A 41 12.24 2.75 -30.48
N ASP A 42 11.39 2.24 -29.60
CA ASP A 42 9.98 1.97 -29.88
C ASP A 42 9.26 3.25 -30.34
N ILE A 43 9.44 4.36 -29.63
CA ILE A 43 8.83 5.65 -29.97
C ILE A 43 9.40 6.21 -31.28
N ARG A 44 10.72 6.11 -31.50
CA ARG A 44 11.39 6.74 -32.64
C ARG A 44 11.18 5.98 -33.95
N TYR A 45 11.06 4.66 -33.89
CA TYR A 45 11.07 3.78 -35.06
C TYR A 45 9.79 2.95 -35.19
N ASP A 46 8.77 3.21 -34.37
CA ASP A 46 7.51 2.45 -34.32
C ASP A 46 7.76 0.94 -34.21
N SER A 47 8.42 0.56 -33.12
CA SER A 47 8.89 -0.81 -32.87
C SER A 47 8.46 -1.33 -31.49
N TYR A 48 8.78 -2.59 -31.18
CA TYR A 48 8.34 -3.30 -29.97
C TYR A 48 9.51 -3.86 -29.14
N PHE A 49 10.69 -3.27 -29.26
CA PHE A 49 11.91 -3.72 -28.58
C PHE A 49 11.78 -3.70 -27.05
N HIS A 50 11.01 -2.78 -26.46
CA HIS A 50 10.80 -2.79 -25.01
C HIS A 50 9.99 -3.99 -24.53
N ASP A 51 8.98 -4.38 -25.30
CA ASP A 51 8.18 -5.56 -25.01
C ASP A 51 9.02 -6.82 -25.19
N GLU A 52 9.81 -6.92 -26.26
CA GLU A 52 10.74 -8.02 -26.46
C GLU A 52 11.77 -8.12 -25.32
N PHE A 53 12.33 -6.98 -24.90
CA PHE A 53 13.30 -6.93 -23.81
C PHE A 53 12.70 -7.38 -22.49
N THR A 54 11.49 -6.93 -22.15
CA THR A 54 10.82 -7.35 -20.91
C THR A 54 10.42 -8.83 -20.94
N HIS A 55 10.02 -9.38 -22.09
CA HIS A 55 9.78 -10.82 -22.23
C HIS A 55 11.07 -11.64 -22.13
N TRP A 56 12.16 -11.16 -22.72
CA TRP A 56 13.46 -11.80 -22.62
C TRP A 56 13.98 -11.83 -21.17
N LEU A 57 13.86 -10.73 -20.43
CA LEU A 57 14.21 -10.70 -18.99
C LEU A 57 13.40 -11.71 -18.18
N LYS A 58 12.09 -11.86 -18.47
CA LYS A 58 11.24 -12.87 -17.81
C LYS A 58 11.71 -14.29 -18.12
N ARG A 59 12.01 -14.59 -19.39
CA ARG A 59 12.51 -15.91 -19.81
C ARG A 59 13.85 -16.28 -19.15
N LYS A 60 14.73 -15.29 -18.97
CA LYS A 60 16.03 -15.46 -18.31
C LYS A 60 15.98 -15.28 -16.79
N GLU A 61 14.77 -15.20 -16.21
CA GLU A 61 14.52 -15.02 -14.77
C GLU A 61 15.23 -13.82 -14.12
N ILE A 62 15.55 -12.79 -14.90
CA ILE A 62 16.21 -11.58 -14.39
C ILE A 62 15.20 -10.70 -13.65
N LYS A 63 15.43 -10.50 -12.35
CA LYS A 63 14.57 -9.67 -11.49
C LYS A 63 15.01 -8.22 -11.45
N TRP A 64 14.04 -7.31 -11.44
CA TRP A 64 14.23 -5.86 -11.24
C TRP A 64 14.59 -5.46 -9.79
N THR A 65 15.09 -6.41 -8.97
CA THR A 65 15.30 -6.20 -7.53
C THR A 65 16.62 -6.78 -7.06
N THR A 66 17.36 -6.01 -6.27
CA THR A 66 18.60 -6.46 -5.59
C THR A 66 18.37 -7.01 -4.19
N LYS A 67 17.18 -6.78 -3.61
CA LYS A 67 16.87 -7.29 -2.28
C LYS A 67 16.48 -8.76 -2.39
N SER A 68 17.12 -9.61 -1.58
CA SER A 68 16.57 -10.91 -1.24
C SER A 68 15.13 -10.69 -0.78
N THR A 69 14.17 -11.35 -1.40
CA THR A 69 12.79 -11.41 -0.91
C THR A 69 12.84 -11.83 0.55
N VAL A 70 12.64 -10.87 1.46
CA VAL A 70 12.48 -11.19 2.88
C VAL A 70 11.34 -12.18 2.94
N ASN A 71 11.60 -13.37 3.49
CA ASN A 71 10.60 -14.43 3.56
C ASN A 71 9.34 -13.86 4.23
N ASN A 72 8.26 -13.73 3.46
CA ASN A 72 7.01 -13.12 3.92
C ASN A 72 6.45 -13.85 5.16
N TYR A 73 6.74 -15.14 5.31
CA TYR A 73 6.38 -15.98 6.46
C TYR A 73 7.15 -15.58 7.73
N SER A 74 8.44 -15.28 7.60
CA SER A 74 9.24 -14.76 8.72
C SER A 74 8.85 -13.33 9.12
N LEU A 75 8.28 -12.57 8.18
CA LEU A 75 7.84 -11.19 8.37
C LEU A 75 6.45 -11.12 9.02
N SER A 76 5.55 -12.07 8.72
CA SER A 76 4.23 -12.16 9.36
C SER A 76 4.33 -12.54 10.84
N ASN A 77 5.31 -13.37 11.23
CA ASN A 77 5.51 -13.78 12.61
C ASN A 77 6.19 -12.72 13.50
N ARG A 78 6.74 -11.65 12.91
CA ARG A 78 7.52 -10.64 13.65
C ARG A 78 6.74 -9.38 14.04
N ILE A 79 5.54 -9.16 13.49
CA ILE A 79 4.78 -7.93 13.74
C ILE A 79 3.56 -8.30 14.57
N LYS A 80 3.71 -8.26 15.90
CA LYS A 80 2.59 -8.39 16.81
C LYS A 80 1.78 -7.09 16.83
N LEU A 81 0.47 -7.20 17.07
CA LEU A 81 -0.40 -6.03 17.10
C LEU A 81 0.03 -5.09 18.22
N GLU A 82 0.38 -5.64 19.37
CA GLU A 82 0.79 -4.91 20.57
C GLU A 82 2.00 -4.02 20.31
N ASP A 83 3.04 -4.54 19.65
CA ASP A 83 4.24 -3.77 19.28
C ASP A 83 3.91 -2.59 18.36
N VAL A 84 2.92 -2.77 17.47
CA VAL A 84 2.42 -1.73 16.57
C VAL A 84 1.66 -0.66 17.35
N LEU A 85 0.77 -1.05 18.26
CA LEU A 85 0.01 -0.11 19.09
C LEU A 85 0.94 0.70 19.98
N ASP A 86 1.93 0.08 20.61
CA ASP A 86 2.92 0.77 21.45
C ASP A 86 3.78 1.77 20.67
N SER A 87 4.11 1.46 19.42
CA SER A 87 4.81 2.38 18.53
C SER A 87 3.93 3.58 18.16
N ILE A 88 2.63 3.35 17.91
CA ILE A 88 1.67 4.43 17.61
C ILE A 88 1.42 5.31 18.85
N LYS A 89 1.36 4.73 20.05
CA LYS A 89 1.17 5.46 21.34
C LYS A 89 2.24 6.53 21.55
N LYS A 90 3.48 6.27 21.11
CA LYS A 90 4.64 7.17 21.24
C LYS A 90 4.65 8.32 20.24
N LEU A 91 3.79 8.30 19.21
CA LEU A 91 3.75 9.35 18.21
C LEU A 91 3.10 10.64 18.75
N PRO A 92 3.53 11.82 18.25
CA PRO A 92 2.82 13.07 18.52
C PRO A 92 1.36 12.98 18.07
N TYR A 93 0.46 13.70 18.76
CA TYR A 93 -1.00 13.60 18.60
C TYR A 93 -1.46 13.50 17.14
N LYS A 94 -1.07 14.45 16.27
CA LYS A 94 -1.48 14.45 14.85
C LYS A 94 -1.09 13.17 14.11
N HIS A 95 0.14 12.70 14.32
CA HIS A 95 0.67 11.50 13.69
C HIS A 95 0.05 10.24 14.27
N LYS A 96 -0.28 10.24 15.57
CA LYS A 96 -1.00 9.17 16.25
C LYS A 96 -2.40 8.98 15.67
N ILE A 97 -3.21 10.04 15.61
CA ILE A 97 -4.57 9.99 15.04
C ILE A 97 -4.53 9.53 13.57
N PHE A 98 -3.61 10.06 12.77
CA PHE A 98 -3.47 9.63 11.38
C PHE A 98 -3.03 8.17 11.25
N SER A 99 -2.10 7.70 12.08
CA SER A 99 -1.66 6.29 12.08
C SER A 99 -2.78 5.33 12.45
N LEU A 100 -3.56 5.69 13.46
CA LEU A 100 -4.76 4.94 13.85
C LEU A 100 -5.78 4.91 12.73
N PHE A 101 -6.02 6.04 12.07
CA PHE A 101 -6.88 6.09 10.91
C PHE A 101 -6.41 5.16 9.78
N VAL A 102 -5.11 5.14 9.47
CA VAL A 102 -4.53 4.21 8.47
C VAL A 102 -4.71 2.75 8.90
N LEU A 103 -4.47 2.44 10.18
CA LEU A 103 -4.64 1.10 10.73
C LEU A 103 -6.10 0.62 10.69
N VAL A 104 -7.05 1.48 11.03
CA VAL A 104 -8.48 1.13 11.14
C VAL A 104 -9.16 1.10 9.77
N SER A 105 -8.82 2.02 8.87
CA SER A 105 -9.39 2.05 7.52
C SER A 105 -8.73 1.04 6.58
N GLY A 106 -7.48 0.65 6.83
CA GLY A 106 -6.72 -0.23 5.95
C GLY A 106 -6.41 0.37 4.57
N LEU A 107 -6.56 1.68 4.40
CA LEU A 107 -6.32 2.37 3.13
C LEU A 107 -4.82 2.41 2.79
N ARG A 108 -4.51 2.48 1.48
CA ARG A 108 -3.12 2.75 1.09
C ARG A 108 -2.77 4.18 1.50
N THR A 109 -1.49 4.42 1.68
CA THR A 109 -0.92 5.66 2.21
C THR A 109 -1.49 6.94 1.58
N GLU A 110 -1.59 7.00 0.23
CA GLU A 110 -2.17 8.16 -0.46
C GLU A 110 -3.69 8.25 -0.37
N GLU A 111 -4.37 7.10 -0.41
CA GLU A 111 -5.84 7.02 -0.27
C GLU A 111 -6.24 7.46 1.13
N ALA A 112 -5.50 7.01 2.15
CA ALA A 112 -5.69 7.39 3.54
C ALA A 112 -5.52 8.90 3.73
N LEU A 113 -4.50 9.52 3.12
CA LEU A 113 -4.31 10.98 3.20
C LEU A 113 -5.50 11.74 2.61
N ARG A 114 -5.98 11.32 1.44
CA ARG A 114 -7.13 11.94 0.80
C ARG A 114 -8.42 11.72 1.59
N ALA A 115 -8.63 10.51 2.11
CA ALA A 115 -9.82 10.18 2.90
C ALA A 115 -9.83 10.91 4.24
N PHE A 116 -8.70 10.95 4.96
CA PHE A 116 -8.55 11.66 6.22
C PHE A 116 -8.90 13.15 6.10
N ASN A 117 -8.34 13.82 5.08
CA ASN A 117 -8.56 15.25 4.87
C ASN A 117 -9.97 15.61 4.40
N ASN A 118 -10.75 14.64 3.92
CA ASN A 118 -12.11 14.82 3.40
C ASN A 118 -13.12 13.91 4.11
N HIS A 119 -12.81 13.43 5.31
CA HIS A 119 -13.56 12.37 5.98
C HIS A 119 -15.02 12.75 6.23
N THR A 120 -15.30 14.01 6.57
CA THR A 120 -16.67 14.52 6.79
C THR A 120 -17.54 14.44 5.53
N VAL A 121 -16.96 14.71 4.36
CA VAL A 121 -17.68 14.68 3.07
C VAL A 121 -17.88 13.24 2.58
N LEU A 122 -16.92 12.36 2.87
CA LEU A 122 -16.93 10.99 2.37
C LEU A 122 -17.71 10.02 3.26
N CYS A 123 -17.89 10.36 4.55
CA CYS A 123 -18.47 9.48 5.55
C CYS A 123 -19.99 9.58 5.59
N ASN A 124 -20.66 8.52 5.16
CA ASN A 124 -22.09 8.31 5.28
C ASN A 124 -22.32 7.28 6.40
N ASP A 125 -22.80 7.75 7.55
CA ASP A 125 -23.10 6.92 8.73
C ASP A 125 -22.02 5.87 9.06
N GLY A 126 -20.78 6.33 9.26
CA GLY A 126 -19.67 5.45 9.64
C GLY A 126 -19.10 4.59 8.51
N ILE A 127 -19.48 4.85 7.25
CA ILE A 127 -18.87 4.23 6.06
C ILE A 127 -18.37 5.34 5.13
N MET A 128 -17.08 5.30 4.78
CA MET A 128 -16.48 6.19 3.79
C MET A 128 -16.52 5.56 2.41
N GLU A 129 -17.32 6.13 1.52
CA GLU A 129 -17.42 5.72 0.11
C GLU A 129 -16.34 6.41 -0.72
N LEU A 130 -15.30 5.67 -1.13
CA LEU A 130 -14.18 6.23 -1.90
C LEU A 130 -14.37 6.02 -3.40
N PHE A 131 -14.69 4.80 -3.84
CA PHE A 131 -14.83 4.40 -5.25
C PHE A 131 -13.80 5.04 -6.19
N TRP A 132 -12.54 5.11 -5.75
CA TRP A 132 -11.45 5.69 -6.53
C TRP A 132 -10.80 4.62 -7.40
N ASP A 133 -10.79 4.84 -8.71
CA ASP A 133 -10.14 3.98 -9.69
C ASP A 133 -8.88 4.66 -10.24
N ARG A 134 -7.75 3.97 -10.22
CA ARG A 134 -6.48 4.39 -10.84
C ARG A 134 -6.07 3.46 -11.99
N GLY A 135 -7.03 2.77 -12.60
CA GLY A 135 -6.83 1.77 -13.66
C GLY A 135 -6.34 0.42 -13.13
N THR A 136 -5.23 0.40 -12.39
CA THR A 136 -4.64 -0.84 -11.82
C THR A 136 -5.02 -1.11 -10.37
N LYS A 137 -5.61 -0.13 -9.67
CA LYS A 137 -5.93 -0.20 -8.25
C LYS A 137 -7.25 0.50 -7.98
N LYS A 138 -8.12 -0.18 -7.24
CA LYS A 138 -9.41 0.33 -6.78
C LYS A 138 -9.40 0.52 -5.27
N SER A 139 -10.11 1.53 -4.81
CA SER A 139 -10.53 1.70 -3.42
C SER A 139 -12.03 1.83 -3.39
N ASN A 140 -12.71 0.96 -2.67
CA ASN A 140 -14.17 0.90 -2.67
C ASN A 140 -14.72 1.74 -1.52
N ALA A 141 -15.20 1.09 -0.46
CA ALA A 141 -15.63 1.74 0.75
C ALA A 141 -14.89 1.13 1.95
N VAL A 142 -14.72 1.92 3.01
CA VAL A 142 -14.10 1.49 4.26
C VAL A 142 -14.90 2.03 5.43
N TYR A 143 -14.87 1.36 6.57
CA TYR A 143 -15.49 1.89 7.77
C TYR A 143 -14.77 3.14 8.28
N CYS A 144 -15.54 4.03 8.90
CA CYS A 144 -15.09 5.21 9.62
C CYS A 144 -15.46 5.04 11.10
N HIS A 145 -14.45 4.91 11.96
CA HIS A 145 -14.71 4.70 13.38
C HIS A 145 -15.19 6.01 14.03
N PRO A 146 -16.32 6.05 14.76
CA PRO A 146 -16.84 7.28 15.35
C PRO A 146 -15.83 8.01 16.24
N LEU A 147 -15.12 7.27 17.12
CA LEU A 147 -14.08 7.86 17.97
C LEU A 147 -12.97 8.55 17.18
N LEU A 148 -12.56 7.98 16.03
CA LEU A 148 -11.54 8.61 15.21
C LEU A 148 -12.12 9.76 14.40
N HIS A 149 -13.30 9.58 13.81
CA HIS A 149 -14.00 10.61 13.04
C HIS A 149 -14.07 11.92 13.83
N ASN A 150 -14.50 11.85 15.09
CA ASN A 150 -14.65 13.02 15.95
C ASN A 150 -13.32 13.68 16.35
N LYS A 151 -12.19 12.96 16.26
CA LYS A 151 -10.85 13.50 16.58
C LYS A 151 -10.08 13.99 15.36
N ILE A 152 -10.62 13.86 14.15
CA ILE A 152 -10.02 14.41 12.95
C ILE A 152 -10.44 15.88 12.81
N ASP A 153 -9.84 16.73 13.65
CA ASP A 153 -10.06 18.18 13.64
C ASP A 153 -8.96 18.95 12.86
N PHE A 154 -8.03 18.23 12.23
CA PHE A 154 -6.93 18.81 11.45
C PHE A 154 -6.76 18.16 10.08
N LYS A 155 -6.07 18.89 9.18
CA LYS A 155 -5.58 18.35 7.90
C LYS A 155 -4.13 17.90 8.02
N THR A 156 -3.81 16.88 7.23
CA THR A 156 -2.47 16.27 7.17
C THR A 156 -1.90 16.44 5.76
N SER A 157 -0.58 16.60 5.64
CA SER A 157 0.14 16.64 4.36
C SER A 157 1.01 15.40 4.17
N LYS A 158 1.64 15.27 3.00
CA LYS A 158 2.61 14.18 2.73
C LYS A 158 3.79 14.18 3.70
N ALA A 159 4.04 15.29 4.42
CA ALA A 159 5.07 15.35 5.45
C ALA A 159 4.83 14.35 6.60
N VAL A 160 3.60 13.91 6.83
CA VAL A 160 3.28 12.89 7.84
C VAL A 160 4.09 11.60 7.65
N TYR A 161 4.46 11.27 6.40
CA TYR A 161 5.23 10.06 6.10
C TYR A 161 6.67 10.12 6.58
N THR A 162 7.20 11.30 6.89
CA THR A 162 8.52 11.40 7.55
C THR A 162 8.46 10.87 8.98
N PHE A 163 7.29 10.91 9.63
CA PHE A 163 7.06 10.34 10.96
C PHE A 163 6.57 8.88 10.90
N LEU A 164 5.99 8.47 9.76
CA LEU A 164 5.43 7.14 9.56
C LEU A 164 6.33 6.24 8.72
N ASN A 165 7.59 6.18 9.12
CA ASN A 165 8.61 5.38 8.45
C ASN A 165 9.10 4.24 9.36
N LYS A 166 9.78 3.26 8.75
CA LYS A 166 10.28 2.06 9.45
C LYS A 166 11.19 2.36 10.64
N ARG A 167 11.96 3.47 10.62
CA ARG A 167 12.86 3.82 11.72
C ARG A 167 12.09 4.28 12.96
N ILE A 168 10.98 4.99 12.77
CA ILE A 168 10.18 5.56 13.87
C ILE A 168 9.15 4.54 14.36
N LEU A 169 8.47 3.86 13.43
CA LEU A 169 7.45 2.87 13.76
C LEU A 169 8.03 1.49 14.08
N GLY A 170 9.29 1.20 13.71
CA GLY A 170 9.85 -0.16 13.70
C GLY A 170 9.42 -1.02 12.51
N TYR A 171 8.38 -0.60 11.78
CA TYR A 171 7.81 -1.33 10.63
C TYR A 171 7.37 -0.38 9.50
N GLU A 172 7.25 -0.90 8.28
CA GLU A 172 6.72 -0.13 7.14
C GLU A 172 5.21 0.15 7.30
N ILE A 173 4.76 1.34 6.92
CA ILE A 173 3.33 1.74 7.02
C ILE A 173 2.36 0.76 6.34
N ARG A 174 2.82 0.06 5.29
CA ARG A 174 2.03 -0.98 4.60
C ARG A 174 1.62 -2.14 5.51
N PHE A 175 2.31 -2.36 6.63
CA PHE A 175 1.96 -3.40 7.59
C PHE A 175 0.71 -3.05 8.38
N LEU A 176 0.41 -1.78 8.62
CA LEU A 176 -0.86 -1.36 9.23
C LEU A 176 -2.06 -1.90 8.44
N ARG A 177 -1.96 -1.83 7.12
CA ARG A 177 -2.96 -2.41 6.21
C ARG A 177 -3.02 -3.94 6.27
N LYS A 178 -1.91 -4.64 6.50
CA LYS A 178 -1.92 -6.10 6.67
C LYS A 178 -2.56 -6.51 7.99
N LEU A 179 -2.29 -5.77 9.06
CA LEU A 179 -2.92 -5.98 10.37
C LEU A 179 -4.42 -5.71 10.29
N ASN A 180 -4.82 -4.61 9.64
CA ASN A 180 -6.23 -4.33 9.34
C ASN A 180 -6.93 -5.51 8.65
N PHE A 181 -6.30 -6.04 7.59
CA PHE A 181 -6.84 -7.19 6.87
C PHE A 181 -7.03 -8.37 7.81
N THR A 182 -5.99 -8.71 8.58
CA THR A 182 -5.98 -9.88 9.47
C THR A 182 -7.06 -9.77 10.54
N ILE A 183 -7.24 -8.59 11.14
CA ILE A 183 -8.28 -8.33 12.14
C ILE A 183 -9.66 -8.45 11.50
N ASN A 184 -9.91 -7.77 10.38
CA ASN A 184 -11.22 -7.76 9.73
C ASN A 184 -11.58 -9.14 9.16
N SER A 185 -10.62 -9.88 8.59
CA SER A 185 -10.86 -11.22 8.07
C SER A 185 -11.14 -12.22 9.18
N GLY A 186 -10.48 -12.09 10.34
CA GLY A 186 -10.67 -13.00 11.47
C GLY A 186 -11.89 -12.68 12.32
N LYS A 187 -12.22 -11.39 12.50
CA LYS A 187 -13.24 -10.94 13.45
C LYS A 187 -14.52 -10.40 12.81
N VAL A 188 -14.50 -10.00 11.54
CA VAL A 188 -15.66 -9.35 10.89
C VAL A 188 -16.19 -10.26 9.79
N ASP A 189 -15.59 -10.19 8.61
CA ASP A 189 -15.89 -11.03 7.45
C ASP A 189 -14.71 -10.96 6.45
N PRO A 190 -14.20 -12.11 5.94
CA PRO A 190 -13.12 -12.13 4.96
C PRO A 190 -13.44 -11.43 3.64
N LEU A 191 -14.66 -11.54 3.13
CA LEU A 191 -15.04 -10.95 1.83
C LEU A 191 -15.13 -9.43 1.93
N LEU A 192 -15.68 -8.92 3.04
CA LEU A 192 -15.67 -7.50 3.37
C LEU A 192 -14.24 -6.98 3.56
N ALA A 193 -13.36 -7.74 4.21
CA ALA A 193 -11.95 -7.34 4.35
C ALA A 193 -11.24 -7.20 2.98
N GLU A 194 -11.53 -8.10 2.03
CA GLU A 194 -11.03 -7.98 0.65
C GLU A 194 -11.63 -6.80 -0.11
N PHE A 195 -12.94 -6.58 0.04
CA PHE A 195 -13.66 -5.46 -0.56
C PHE A 195 -13.14 -4.11 -0.06
N MET A 196 -12.96 -3.94 1.25
CA MET A 196 -12.42 -2.72 1.87
C MET A 196 -11.00 -2.42 1.38
N GLN A 197 -10.22 -3.47 1.09
CA GLN A 197 -8.88 -3.32 0.52
C GLN A 197 -8.87 -3.18 -1.01
N GLY A 198 -10.03 -3.13 -1.66
CA GLY A 198 -10.10 -3.02 -3.12
C GLY A 198 -9.45 -4.18 -3.85
N ARG A 199 -9.46 -5.38 -3.23
CA ARG A 199 -9.09 -6.65 -3.88
C ARG A 199 -10.28 -7.29 -4.58
N ARG A 200 -11.49 -6.88 -4.22
CA ARG A 200 -12.79 -7.30 -4.77
C ARG A 200 -13.68 -6.08 -4.95
N GLY A 201 -14.86 -6.21 -5.56
CA GLY A 201 -15.82 -5.11 -5.67
C GLY A 201 -15.76 -4.37 -7.01
N ASN A 202 -16.17 -5.03 -8.09
CA ASN A 202 -16.49 -4.32 -9.33
C ASN A 202 -17.80 -3.51 -9.18
N ILE A 203 -18.23 -2.83 -10.26
CA ILE A 203 -19.37 -1.91 -10.24
C ILE A 203 -20.65 -2.61 -9.73
N SER A 204 -20.95 -3.82 -10.20
CA SER A 204 -22.15 -4.57 -9.79
C SER A 204 -22.07 -5.05 -8.34
N GLN A 205 -20.88 -5.40 -7.86
CA GLN A 205 -20.66 -5.85 -6.49
C GLN A 205 -20.79 -4.74 -5.44
N LYS A 206 -20.75 -3.45 -5.83
CA LYS A 206 -21.00 -2.32 -4.91
C LYS A 206 -22.35 -2.47 -4.18
N HIS A 207 -23.39 -2.85 -4.92
CA HIS A 207 -24.75 -2.97 -4.40
C HIS A 207 -24.93 -4.13 -3.41
N TYR A 208 -23.98 -5.07 -3.39
CA TYR A 208 -23.97 -6.17 -2.43
C TYR A 208 -23.14 -5.81 -1.18
N PHE A 209 -21.93 -5.27 -1.38
CA PHE A 209 -21.00 -5.07 -0.28
C PHE A 209 -21.35 -3.86 0.60
N LEU A 210 -21.95 -2.79 0.07
CA LEU A 210 -22.34 -1.65 0.90
C LEU A 210 -23.42 -2.01 1.93
N PRO A 211 -24.55 -2.66 1.57
CA PRO A 211 -25.51 -3.16 2.55
C PRO A 211 -24.87 -4.12 3.56
N SER A 212 -24.02 -5.04 3.08
CA SER A 212 -23.31 -5.98 3.95
C SER A 212 -22.38 -5.28 4.95
N MET A 213 -21.75 -4.16 4.57
CA MET A 213 -21.00 -3.33 5.52
C MET A 213 -21.90 -2.72 6.60
N TYR A 214 -23.10 -2.24 6.27
CA TYR A 214 -24.03 -1.77 7.29
C TYR A 214 -24.42 -2.88 8.27
N GLU A 215 -24.73 -4.07 7.77
CA GLU A 215 -25.07 -5.24 8.60
C GLU A 215 -23.93 -5.64 9.56
N HIS A 216 -22.67 -5.55 9.10
CA HIS A 216 -21.50 -5.95 9.88
C HIS A 216 -20.87 -4.79 10.69
N LYS A 217 -21.43 -3.58 10.63
CA LYS A 217 -20.89 -2.38 11.28
C LYS A 217 -20.71 -2.55 12.78
N ASN A 218 -21.70 -3.10 13.49
CA ASN A 218 -21.62 -3.29 14.94
C ASN A 218 -20.50 -4.28 15.33
N LYS A 219 -20.41 -5.41 14.62
CA LYS A 219 -19.34 -6.40 14.79
C LYS A 219 -17.96 -5.78 14.53
N TRP A 220 -17.85 -4.94 13.50
CA TRP A 220 -16.63 -4.20 13.21
C TRP A 220 -16.29 -3.19 14.33
N LEU A 221 -17.27 -2.43 14.83
CA LEU A 221 -17.08 -1.50 15.94
C LEU A 221 -16.58 -2.20 17.19
N GLU A 222 -17.18 -3.34 17.57
CA GLU A 222 -16.73 -4.14 18.71
C GLU A 222 -15.27 -4.60 18.55
N ALA A 223 -14.90 -5.09 17.37
CA ALA A 223 -13.55 -5.57 17.08
C ALA A 223 -12.49 -4.47 17.21
N TRP A 224 -12.83 -3.23 16.84
CA TRP A 224 -11.90 -2.09 16.81
C TRP A 224 -11.97 -1.20 18.05
N ASN A 225 -13.09 -1.15 18.78
CA ASN A 225 -13.24 -0.35 20.00
C ASN A 225 -12.18 -0.70 21.05
N LEU A 226 -11.92 -1.99 21.26
CA LEU A 226 -10.90 -2.45 22.19
C LEU A 226 -9.50 -1.95 21.81
N ILE A 227 -9.17 -1.98 20.52
CA ILE A 227 -7.87 -1.59 19.98
C ILE A 227 -7.69 -0.06 20.06
N ILE A 228 -8.71 0.70 19.68
CA ILE A 228 -8.63 2.17 19.66
C ILE A 228 -8.56 2.73 21.08
N ARG A 229 -9.38 2.20 22.01
CA ARG A 229 -9.37 2.63 23.41
C ARG A 229 -8.03 2.39 24.08
N ASP A 230 -7.38 1.25 23.80
CA ASP A 230 -6.04 0.97 24.31
C ASP A 230 -5.01 2.02 23.85
N VAL A 231 -5.08 2.51 22.60
CA VAL A 231 -4.03 3.37 22.03
C VAL A 231 -4.12 4.84 22.42
N GLY A 232 -5.32 5.36 22.66
CA GLY A 232 -5.45 6.79 22.97
C GLY A 232 -6.16 7.09 24.26
N GLY A 233 -5.84 6.28 25.29
CA GLY A 233 -6.20 6.44 26.70
C GLY A 233 -6.92 7.74 27.06
N ASP A 234 -8.08 7.57 27.67
CA ASP A 234 -9.11 8.60 27.92
C ASP A 234 -9.40 9.43 26.65
N TRP A 235 -10.11 8.78 25.71
CA TRP A 235 -10.60 9.42 24.49
C TRP A 235 -11.78 10.34 24.74
#